data_AF-A0A4R3A333-F1
#
_entry.id   AF-A0A4R3A333-F1
#
_cell.length_a   1.000
_cell.length_b   1.000
_cell.length_c   1.000
_cell.angle_alpha   90.00
_cell.angle_beta   90.00
_cell.angle_gamma   90.00
#
_symmetry.space_group_name_H-M   'P 1'
#
loop_
_entity.id
_entity.type
_entity.pdbx_description
1 polymer ?
#
loop_
_entity_poly.entity_id
_entity_poly.type
_entity_poly.pdbx_seq_one_letter_code
_entity_poly.pdbx_strand_id
1 'polypeptide(L)' 'MSRQKRDWQEIAAEIASYRQMYNFACQIVENAPVGTGENEAATRLMESLEDIVHLPIAEAKRLARARRRFEKLKALLAA' A
#
# COMPACT_ATOMS: atom_id res chain seq x y z
N MET A 1 17.82 -4.20 -8.06
CA MET A 1 16.45 -4.45 -7.57
C MET A 1 16.14 -5.95 -7.64
N SER A 2 15.61 -6.52 -6.56
CA SER A 2 15.08 -7.89 -6.54
C SER A 2 13.91 -8.02 -7.53
N ARG A 3 13.71 -9.21 -8.12
CA ARG A 3 12.62 -9.49 -9.07
C ARG A 3 11.25 -9.11 -8.48
N GLN A 4 11.03 -9.51 -7.23
CA GLN A 4 9.83 -9.20 -6.46
C GLN A 4 9.54 -7.70 -6.32
N LYS A 5 10.56 -6.85 -6.15
CA LYS A 5 10.38 -5.39 -6.08
C LYS A 5 9.88 -4.81 -7.41
N ARG A 6 10.39 -5.32 -8.55
CA ARG A 6 9.93 -4.89 -9.88
C ARG A 6 8.49 -5.32 -10.11
N ASP A 7 8.15 -6.55 -9.76
CA ASP A 7 6.78 -7.07 -9.86
C ASP A 7 5.81 -6.20 -9.01
N TRP A 8 6.21 -5.83 -7.78
CA TRP A 8 5.43 -4.92 -6.93
C TRP A 8 5.29 -3.52 -7.51
N GLN A 9 6.33 -2.98 -8.15
CA GLN A 9 6.27 -1.66 -8.76
C GLN A 9 5.28 -1.63 -9.94
N GLU A 10 5.28 -2.68 -10.77
CA GLU A 10 4.33 -2.84 -11.88
C GLU A 10 2.90 -2.94 -11.37
N ILE A 11 2.64 -3.82 -10.39
CA ILE A 11 1.32 -3.95 -9.76
C ILE A 11 0.86 -2.60 -9.19
N ALA A 12 1.74 -1.88 -8.46
CA ALA A 12 1.39 -0.60 -7.86
C ALA A 12 1.05 0.51 -8.87
N ALA A 13 1.51 0.39 -10.12
CA ALA A 13 1.18 1.33 -11.19
C ALA A 13 -0.26 1.13 -11.71
N GLU A 14 -0.78 -0.10 -11.66
CA GLU A 14 -2.12 -0.46 -12.16
C GLU A 14 -3.23 -0.26 -11.12
N ILE A 15 -2.89 -0.04 -9.86
CA ILE A 15 -3.86 0.11 -8.77
C ILE A 15 -4.67 1.41 -8.92
N ALA A 16 -5.98 1.26 -9.11
CA ALA A 16 -6.91 2.38 -9.31
C ALA A 16 -7.90 2.56 -8.14
N SER A 17 -8.02 1.60 -7.22
CA SER A 17 -8.98 1.64 -6.12
C SER A 17 -8.35 1.45 -4.74
N TYR A 18 -8.99 1.99 -3.70
CA TYR A 18 -8.54 1.84 -2.31
C TYR A 18 -8.57 0.38 -1.82
N ARG A 19 -9.50 -0.44 -2.34
CA ARG A 19 -9.54 -1.88 -2.04
C ARG A 19 -8.35 -2.62 -2.64
N GLN A 20 -7.95 -2.29 -3.87
CA GLN A 20 -6.73 -2.83 -4.47
C GLN A 20 -5.48 -2.36 -3.70
N MET A 21 -5.41 -1.09 -3.28
CA MET A 21 -4.32 -0.60 -2.43
C MET A 21 -4.20 -1.39 -1.12
N TYR A 22 -5.33 -1.71 -0.48
CA TYR A 22 -5.35 -2.51 0.74
C TYR A 22 -4.83 -3.93 0.50
N ASN A 23 -5.39 -4.62 -0.49
CA ASN A 23 -4.96 -5.99 -0.82
C ASN A 23 -3.47 -6.05 -1.16
N PHE A 24 -2.98 -5.06 -1.89
CA PHE A 24 -1.56 -4.96 -2.24
C PHE A 24 -0.68 -4.70 -1.01
N ALA A 25 -1.14 -3.84 -0.08
CA ALA A 25 -0.45 -3.62 1.19
C ALA A 25 -0.36 -4.93 1.99
N CYS A 26 -1.44 -5.71 2.10
CA CYS A 26 -1.43 -7.03 2.75
C CYS A 26 -0.40 -7.97 2.12
N GLN A 27 -0.36 -8.05 0.79
CA GLN A 27 0.62 -8.89 0.09
C GLN A 27 2.07 -8.49 0.41
N ILE A 28 2.37 -7.19 0.47
CA ILE A 28 3.73 -6.74 0.84
C ILE A 28 4.02 -7.06 2.30
N VAL A 29 3.07 -6.85 3.23
CA VAL A 29 3.27 -7.18 4.64
C VAL A 29 3.56 -8.67 4.85
N GLU A 30 2.87 -9.55 4.13
CA GLU A 30 3.03 -11.00 4.21
C GLU A 30 4.35 -11.49 3.60
N ASN A 31 4.85 -10.83 2.56
CA ASN A 31 5.94 -11.34 1.73
C ASN A 31 7.25 -10.54 1.83
N ALA A 32 7.22 -9.31 2.36
CA ALA A 32 8.41 -8.51 2.61
C ALA A 32 9.03 -8.87 3.98
N PRO A 33 10.36 -8.96 4.09
CA PRO A 33 11.00 -9.16 5.38
C PRO A 33 10.62 -8.06 6.38
N VAL A 34 10.34 -8.45 7.62
CA VAL A 34 10.00 -7.53 8.71
C VAL A 34 11.17 -6.57 8.98
N GLY A 35 10.86 -5.31 9.27
CA GLY A 35 11.86 -4.26 9.53
C GLY A 35 12.45 -3.63 8.27
N THR A 36 11.98 -4.01 7.09
CA THR A 36 12.26 -3.30 5.84
C THR A 36 11.35 -2.07 5.70
N GLY A 37 11.84 -1.04 5.01
CA GLY A 37 11.07 0.19 4.80
C GLY A 37 9.77 -0.06 4.03
N GLU A 38 9.77 -1.04 3.12
CA GLU A 38 8.61 -1.48 2.35
C GLU A 38 7.58 -2.15 3.26
N ASN A 39 8.01 -3.07 4.14
CA ASN A 39 7.12 -3.73 5.09
C ASN A 39 6.47 -2.69 6.02
N GLU A 40 7.24 -1.79 6.61
CA GLU A 40 6.69 -0.74 7.49
C GLU A 40 5.72 0.20 6.77
N ALA A 41 6.05 0.60 5.55
CA ALA A 41 5.19 1.47 4.75
C ALA A 41 3.89 0.77 4.34
N ALA A 42 3.96 -0.52 3.99
CA ALA A 42 2.80 -1.33 3.68
C ALA A 42 1.91 -1.57 4.90
N THR A 43 2.48 -1.89 6.07
CA THR A 43 1.72 -2.03 7.33
C THR A 43 0.94 -0.76 7.65
N ARG A 44 1.59 0.41 7.59
CA ARG A 44 0.91 1.69 7.82
C ARG A 44 -0.17 1.98 6.78
N LEU A 45 0.01 1.57 5.54
CA LEU A 45 -1.01 1.72 4.50
C LEU A 45 -2.22 0.82 4.78
N MET A 46 -1.97 -0.44 5.10
CA MET A 46 -2.97 -1.45 5.49
C MET A 46 -3.84 -0.92 6.64
N GLU A 47 -3.21 -0.51 7.75
CA GLU A 47 -3.92 0.04 8.92
C GLU A 47 -4.75 1.29 8.60
N SER A 48 -4.31 2.17 7.68
CA SER A 48 -5.16 3.32 7.29
C SER A 48 -6.41 2.91 6.53
N LEU A 49 -6.31 1.81 5.79
CA LEU A 49 -7.31 1.38 4.83
C LEU A 49 -8.28 0.38 5.45
N GLU A 50 -7.89 -0.36 6.49
CA GLU A 50 -8.70 -1.37 7.17
C GLU A 50 -10.09 -0.83 7.55
N ASP A 51 -10.18 0.27 8.32
CA ASP A 51 -11.48 0.88 8.63
C ASP A 51 -12.03 1.81 7.53
N ILE A 52 -11.50 1.75 6.32
CA ILE A 52 -12.04 2.43 5.12
C ILE A 52 -12.68 1.40 4.17
N VAL A 53 -12.06 0.24 3.95
CA VAL A 53 -12.56 -0.77 2.99
C VAL A 53 -13.88 -1.39 3.41
N HIS A 54 -14.24 -1.33 4.69
CA HIS A 54 -15.52 -1.80 5.21
C HIS A 54 -16.61 -0.73 5.24
N LEU A 55 -16.29 0.54 4.96
CA LEU A 55 -17.27 1.63 4.97
C LEU A 55 -17.81 1.89 3.57
N PRO A 56 -19.14 2.05 3.39
CA PRO A 56 -19.72 2.38 2.08
C PRO A 56 -19.27 3.77 1.60
N ILE A 57 -19.03 4.70 2.52
CA ILE A 57 -18.52 6.04 2.26
C ILE A 57 -17.54 6.39 3.39
N ALA A 58 -16.32 6.79 3.04
CA ALA A 58 -15.31 7.24 3.99
C ALA A 58 -15.02 8.73 3.83
N GLU A 59 -14.59 9.37 4.91
CA GLU A 59 -14.24 10.79 4.91
C GLU A 59 -13.10 11.11 3.92
N ALA A 60 -13.24 12.20 3.17
CA ALA A 60 -12.24 12.64 2.19
C ALA A 60 -10.83 12.80 2.78
N LYS A 61 -10.72 13.22 4.05
CA LYS A 61 -9.44 13.34 4.76
C LYS A 61 -8.75 11.98 4.95
N ARG A 62 -9.52 10.92 5.26
CA ARG A 62 -9.00 9.56 5.42
C ARG A 62 -8.53 9.00 4.08
N LEU A 63 -9.31 9.20 3.02
CA LEU A 63 -8.95 8.84 1.65
C LEU A 63 -7.66 9.52 1.17
N ALA A 64 -7.54 10.83 1.40
CA ALA A 64 -6.33 11.59 1.06
C ALA A 64 -5.09 11.08 1.84
N ARG A 65 -5.26 10.71 3.12
CA ARG A 65 -4.18 10.13 3.93
C ARG A 65 -3.73 8.77 3.39
N ALA A 66 -4.66 7.89 3.05
CA ALA A 66 -4.35 6.60 2.44
C ALA A 66 -3.60 6.77 1.11
N ARG A 67 -4.05 7.70 0.26
CA ARG A 67 -3.36 8.02 -1.00
C ARG A 67 -1.91 8.45 -0.77
N ARG A 68 -1.65 9.36 0.18
CA ARG A 68 -0.29 9.80 0.51
C ARG A 68 0.59 8.66 1.01
N ARG A 69 0.04 7.74 1.82
CA ARG A 69 0.76 6.56 2.29
C ARG A 69 1.09 5.61 1.14
N PHE A 70 0.19 5.44 0.19
CA PHE A 70 0.42 4.64 -1.01
C PHE A 70 1.51 5.23 -1.91
N GLU A 71 1.51 6.55 -2.15
CA GLU A 71 2.60 7.18 -2.92
C GLU A 71 3.96 7.03 -2.22
N LYS A 72 4.01 7.08 -0.88
CA LYS A 72 5.24 6.81 -0.13
C LYS A 72 5.72 5.37 -0.33
N LEU A 73 4.80 4.40 -0.32
CA LEU A 73 5.12 3.00 -0.60
C LEU A 73 5.67 2.85 -2.03
N LYS A 74 5.04 3.46 -3.03
CA LYS A 74 5.52 3.46 -4.42
C LYS A 74 6.94 4.02 -4.55
N ALA A 75 7.24 5.11 -3.84
CA ALA A 75 8.58 5.71 -3.84
C ALA A 75 9.65 4.75 -3.28
N LEU A 76 9.32 3.98 -2.24
CA LEU A 76 10.22 2.97 -1.66
C LEU A 76 10.41 1.75 -2.58
N LEU A 77 9.36 1.36 -3.31
CA LEU A 77 9.44 0.27 -4.29
C LEU A 77 10.28 0.65 -5.51
N ALA A 78 10.32 1.94 -5.88
CA ALA A 78 11.13 2.45 -6.99
C ALA A 78 12.60 2.71 -6.63
N ALA A 79 12.96 2.61 -5.34
CA ALA A 79 14.33 2.76 -4.82
C ALA A 79 15.04 1.40 -4.67
#